data_AF-A0AAP9ZG81-F1
#
_entry.id   AF-A0AAP9ZG81-F1
#
_cell.length_a   1.000
_cell.length_b   1.000
_cell.length_c   1.000
_cell.angle_alpha   90.00
_cell.angle_beta   90.00
_cell.angle_gamma   90.00
#
_symmetry.space_group_name_H-M   'P 1'
#
loop_
_entity.id
_entity.type
_entity.pdbx_description
1 polymer ?
#
loop_
_entity_poly.entity_id
_entity_poly.type
_entity_poly.pdbx_seq_one_letter_code
_entity_poly.pdbx_strand_id
1 'polypeptide(L)'
;MLADFKVATCKADRLLKSVLIVALSVIAMRVYAATGSWSSEVPSVLVAMSDRAVSSQPIQPPAGAPVENAAIERIHWRFQMPVNAPVNAWLCHPEQCVPLTAMRGSTTALAGKSVNGPLYLRFALTPGQRPVRVQGLQVIVNYQ
;
A
#
# COMPACT_ATOMS: atom_id res chain seq x y z
N MET A 1 52.06 55.58 3.65
CA MET A 1 51.81 54.55 2.61
C MET A 1 51.72 53.21 3.31
N LEU A 2 50.68 52.43 3.01
CA LEU A 2 50.39 51.03 3.43
C LEU A 2 49.71 50.80 4.79
N ALA A 3 48.37 50.86 4.83
CA ALA A 3 47.59 50.16 5.86
C ALA A 3 46.14 49.86 5.43
N ASP A 4 45.87 49.23 4.27
CA ASP A 4 44.47 48.93 3.87
C ASP A 4 44.20 47.55 3.23
N PHE A 5 45.19 46.67 3.06
CA PHE A 5 45.00 45.46 2.23
C PHE A 5 44.77 44.13 2.96
N LYS A 6 44.49 44.12 4.28
CA LYS A 6 44.38 42.85 5.05
C LYS A 6 42.98 42.52 5.59
N VAL A 7 42.02 43.45 5.52
CA VAL A 7 40.67 43.25 6.10
C VAL A 7 39.70 42.52 5.15
N ALA A 8 39.88 42.65 3.83
CA ALA A 8 38.95 42.09 2.84
C ALA A 8 39.04 40.57 2.66
N THR A 9 40.22 39.97 2.87
CA THR A 9 40.47 38.54 2.63
C THR A 9 39.90 37.62 3.71
N CYS A 10 39.73 38.11 4.95
CA CYS A 10 39.19 37.31 6.06
C CYS A 10 37.65 37.14 5.99
N LYS A 11 36.95 38.09 5.34
CA LYS A 11 35.48 38.13 5.26
C LYS A 11 34.94 37.20 4.17
N ALA A 12 35.61 37.12 3.03
CA ALA A 12 35.22 36.26 1.91
C ALA A 12 35.34 34.76 2.25
N ASP A 13 36.37 34.36 2.99
CA ASP A 13 36.62 32.95 3.38
C ASP A 13 35.61 32.46 4.44
N ARG A 14 35.17 33.34 5.35
CA ARG A 14 34.05 33.06 6.27
C ARG A 14 32.71 32.95 5.54
N LEU A 15 32.43 33.86 4.60
CA LEU A 15 31.19 33.85 3.82
C LEU A 15 31.10 32.61 2.91
N LEU A 16 32.21 32.20 2.29
CA LEU A 16 32.26 30.99 1.46
C LEU A 16 32.00 29.73 2.28
N LYS A 17 32.60 29.63 3.47
CA LYS A 17 32.38 28.52 4.42
C LYS A 17 30.95 28.51 4.95
N SER A 18 30.38 29.67 5.28
CA SER A 18 28.98 29.78 5.73
C SER A 18 27.98 29.41 4.63
N VAL A 19 28.22 29.84 3.38
CA VAL A 19 27.39 29.44 2.23
C VAL A 19 27.51 27.94 1.96
N LEU A 20 28.70 27.36 2.08
CA LEU A 20 28.91 25.92 1.92
C LEU A 20 28.18 25.09 3.00
N ILE A 21 28.19 25.56 4.26
CA ILE A 21 27.51 24.89 5.39
C ILE A 21 25.98 25.02 5.27
N VAL A 22 25.47 26.15 4.79
CA VAL A 22 24.03 26.34 4.52
C VAL A 22 23.58 25.53 3.31
N ALA A 23 24.39 25.45 2.25
CA ALA A 23 24.08 24.63 1.07
C ALA A 23 24.08 23.12 1.38
N LEU A 24 24.94 22.65 2.29
CA LEU A 24 24.95 21.24 2.71
C LEU A 24 23.75 20.85 3.60
N SER A 25 23.15 21.80 4.31
CA SER A 25 22.06 21.51 5.26
C SER A 25 20.67 21.41 4.61
N VAL A 26 20.50 21.92 3.38
CA VAL A 26 19.21 21.86 2.66
C VAL A 26 18.97 20.49 1.98
N ILE A 27 20.01 19.66 1.82
CA ILE A 27 19.94 18.41 1.02
C ILE A 27 19.37 17.20 1.82
N ALA A 28 19.11 17.34 3.12
CA ALA A 28 18.77 16.22 4.00
C ALA A 28 17.28 16.07 4.34
N MET A 29 16.34 16.73 3.65
CA MET A 29 14.91 16.39 3.77
C MET A 29 14.64 15.07 3.04
N ARG A 30 14.99 13.96 3.67
CA ARG A 30 14.46 12.64 3.30
C ARG A 30 12.99 12.64 3.73
N VAL A 31 12.08 12.68 2.77
CA VAL A 31 10.68 12.30 3.02
C VAL A 31 10.71 10.81 3.34
N TYR A 32 10.63 10.47 4.61
CA TYR A 32 10.44 9.08 5.02
C TYR A 32 9.00 8.73 4.69
N ALA A 33 8.83 7.92 3.66
CA ALA A 33 7.56 7.26 3.43
C ALA A 33 7.33 6.33 4.66
N ALA A 34 6.15 6.42 5.26
CA ALA A 34 5.85 5.73 6.50
C ALA A 34 5.78 4.23 6.22
N THR A 35 6.74 3.46 6.73
CA THR A 35 6.69 2.00 6.63
C THR A 35 5.84 1.43 7.74
N GLY A 36 4.92 0.52 7.40
CA GLY A 36 4.06 -0.11 8.37
C GLY A 36 3.25 -1.26 7.81
N SER A 37 2.37 -1.77 8.66
CA SER A 37 1.42 -2.81 8.29
C SER A 37 0.08 -2.52 8.95
N TRP A 38 -1.00 -2.76 8.21
CA TRP A 38 -2.34 -2.80 8.79
C TRP A 38 -3.08 -4.05 8.31
N SER A 39 -4.06 -4.49 9.09
CA SER A 39 -4.89 -5.63 8.74
C SER A 39 -6.36 -5.32 8.97
N SER A 40 -7.21 -6.01 8.21
CA SER A 40 -8.66 -5.87 8.33
C SER A 40 -9.33 -7.18 8.02
N GLU A 41 -10.35 -7.51 8.81
CA GLU A 41 -11.26 -8.63 8.58
C GLU A 41 -12.59 -8.09 8.07
N VAL A 42 -13.19 -8.78 7.11
CA VAL A 42 -14.48 -8.38 6.55
C VAL A 42 -15.51 -9.51 6.62
N PRO A 43 -16.82 -9.18 6.68
CA PRO A 43 -17.87 -10.18 6.78
C PRO A 43 -17.87 -11.18 5.61
N SER A 44 -18.47 -12.34 5.87
CA SER A 44 -18.68 -13.38 4.86
C SER A 44 -19.51 -12.90 3.68
N VAL A 45 -19.26 -13.45 2.50
CA VAL A 45 -19.99 -13.15 1.26
C VAL A 45 -20.70 -14.41 0.77
N LEU A 46 -21.97 -14.28 0.36
CA LEU A 46 -22.68 -15.32 -0.37
C LEU A 46 -22.41 -15.16 -1.86
N VAL A 47 -21.80 -16.16 -2.48
CA VAL A 47 -21.45 -16.19 -3.90
C VAL A 47 -22.44 -17.12 -4.60
N ALA A 48 -23.33 -16.56 -5.41
CA ALA A 48 -24.42 -17.30 -6.06
C ALA A 48 -24.38 -17.28 -7.59
N MET A 49 -23.60 -16.36 -8.18
CA MET A 49 -23.55 -16.13 -9.63
C MET A 49 -22.17 -16.50 -10.19
N SER A 50 -22.14 -17.09 -11.38
CA SER A 50 -20.90 -17.43 -12.09
C SER A 50 -20.50 -16.41 -13.15
N ASP A 51 -21.48 -15.68 -13.69
CA ASP A 51 -21.33 -14.63 -14.70
C ASP A 51 -21.00 -13.26 -14.08
N ARG A 52 -21.31 -13.06 -12.80
CA ARG A 52 -21.05 -11.82 -12.07
C ARG A 52 -20.30 -12.07 -10.78
N ALA A 53 -19.17 -11.36 -10.63
CA ALA A 53 -18.46 -11.34 -9.36
C ALA A 53 -19.19 -10.48 -8.32
N VAL A 54 -19.32 -11.03 -7.11
CA VAL A 54 -19.76 -10.31 -5.90
C VAL A 54 -18.53 -9.79 -5.15
N SER A 55 -18.62 -8.58 -4.60
CA SER A 55 -17.55 -7.95 -3.83
C SER A 55 -17.80 -8.10 -2.33
N SER A 56 -16.71 -8.18 -1.55
CA SER A 56 -16.74 -7.97 -0.11
C SER A 56 -17.15 -6.53 0.22
N GLN A 57 -17.36 -6.27 1.51
CA GLN A 57 -17.29 -4.90 2.02
C GLN A 57 -15.91 -4.26 1.72
N PRO A 58 -15.82 -2.92 1.64
CA PRO A 58 -14.55 -2.24 1.41
C PRO A 58 -13.55 -2.53 2.53
N ILE A 59 -12.33 -2.87 2.13
CA ILE A 59 -11.19 -3.12 3.02
C ILE A 59 -10.33 -1.86 3.00
N GLN A 60 -10.30 -1.13 4.11
CA GLN A 60 -9.62 0.15 4.23
C GLN A 60 -8.63 0.14 5.40
N PRO A 61 -7.59 0.99 5.37
CA PRO A 61 -6.75 1.24 6.54
C PRO A 61 -7.60 1.68 7.74
N PRO A 62 -7.27 1.25 8.97
CA PRO A 62 -7.94 1.73 10.16
C PRO A 62 -7.72 3.24 10.34
N ALA A 63 -8.68 3.91 10.97
CA ALA A 63 -8.59 5.35 11.25
C ALA A 63 -7.31 5.66 12.04
N GLY A 64 -6.53 6.65 11.59
CA GLY A 64 -5.27 7.05 12.21
C GLY A 64 -4.04 6.26 11.77
N ALA A 65 -4.17 5.29 10.85
CA ALA A 65 -3.00 4.69 10.22
C ALA A 65 -2.23 5.75 9.40
N PRO A 66 -0.87 5.81 9.47
CA PRO A 66 -0.07 6.79 8.74
C PRO A 66 0.09 6.39 7.27
N VAL A 67 -0.98 6.48 6.48
CA VAL A 67 -1.07 5.94 5.11
C VAL A 67 -1.15 7.02 4.01
N GLU A 68 -1.20 8.29 4.38
CA GLU A 68 -1.49 9.42 3.48
C GLU A 68 -0.59 9.47 2.23
N ASN A 69 0.72 9.26 2.41
CA ASN A 69 1.71 9.28 1.33
C ASN A 69 2.41 7.93 1.14
N ALA A 70 1.83 6.85 1.70
CA ALA A 70 2.41 5.53 1.60
C ALA A 70 1.95 4.81 0.33
N ALA A 71 2.77 3.86 -0.12
CA ALA A 71 2.46 2.96 -1.21
C ALA A 71 2.38 1.52 -0.69
N ILE A 72 1.50 0.72 -1.29
CA ILE A 72 1.45 -0.72 -1.05
C ILE A 72 2.81 -1.31 -1.41
N GLU A 73 3.33 -2.16 -0.53
CA GLU A 73 4.52 -2.98 -0.79
C GLU A 73 4.10 -4.43 -1.09
N ARG A 74 3.27 -4.99 -0.20
CA ARG A 74 2.81 -6.38 -0.29
C ARG A 74 1.49 -6.55 0.41
N ILE A 75 0.64 -7.40 -0.18
CA ILE A 75 -0.64 -7.75 0.40
C ILE A 75 -0.70 -9.24 0.66
N HIS A 76 -1.02 -9.62 1.89
CA HIS A 76 -1.35 -10.99 2.28
C HIS A 76 -2.86 -11.13 2.41
N TRP A 77 -3.40 -12.28 2.01
CA TRP A 77 -4.82 -12.56 2.16
C TRP A 77 -5.06 -13.93 2.77
N ARG A 78 -6.24 -14.07 3.37
CA ARG A 78 -6.87 -15.36 3.64
C ARG A 78 -8.38 -15.28 3.45
N PHE A 79 -8.98 -16.39 3.05
CA PHE A 79 -10.41 -16.66 3.07
C PHE A 79 -10.63 -18.18 3.12
N GLN A 80 -11.87 -18.61 3.34
CA GLN A 80 -12.27 -20.01 3.40
C GLN A 80 -13.48 -20.24 2.51
N MET A 81 -13.46 -21.34 1.75
CA MET A 81 -14.58 -21.80 0.94
C MET A 81 -14.72 -23.33 1.07
N PRO A 82 -15.91 -23.90 0.80
CA PRO A 82 -16.07 -25.35 0.73
C PRO A 82 -15.14 -25.95 -0.34
N VAL A 83 -14.43 -27.03 0.01
CA VAL A 83 -13.40 -27.65 -0.87
C VAL A 83 -14.01 -28.16 -2.18
N ASN A 84 -15.26 -28.60 -2.15
CA ASN A 84 -15.99 -29.17 -3.28
C ASN A 84 -16.75 -28.14 -4.13
N ALA A 85 -16.60 -26.84 -3.84
CA ALA A 85 -17.29 -25.78 -4.55
C ALA A 85 -16.35 -24.59 -4.80
N PRO A 86 -15.43 -24.73 -5.76
CA PRO A 86 -14.42 -23.72 -6.04
C PRO A 86 -15.06 -22.42 -6.52
N VAL A 87 -14.50 -21.30 -6.08
CA VAL A 87 -14.83 -19.97 -6.59
C VAL A 87 -13.61 -19.34 -7.22
N ASN A 88 -13.83 -18.57 -8.28
CA ASN A 88 -12.81 -17.65 -8.78
C ASN A 88 -12.71 -16.48 -7.81
N ALA A 89 -11.48 -16.07 -7.48
CA ALA A 89 -11.22 -15.02 -6.50
C ALA A 89 -10.26 -13.98 -7.06
N TRP A 90 -10.49 -12.71 -6.73
CA TRP A 90 -9.62 -11.59 -7.09
C TRP A 90 -9.45 -10.63 -5.91
N LEU A 91 -8.27 -10.04 -5.80
CA LEU A 91 -8.01 -8.87 -4.96
C LEU A 91 -7.98 -7.63 -5.85
N CYS A 92 -8.92 -6.71 -5.62
CA CYS A 92 -9.10 -5.53 -6.45
C CYS A 92 -8.74 -4.26 -5.69
N HIS A 93 -7.83 -3.50 -6.29
CA HIS A 93 -7.60 -2.09 -6.04
C HIS A 93 -8.33 -1.26 -7.11
N PRO A 94 -8.68 0.01 -6.88
CA PRO A 94 -9.35 0.86 -7.87
C PRO A 94 -8.71 0.85 -9.27
N GLU A 95 -7.39 0.73 -9.34
CA GLU A 95 -6.65 0.71 -10.59
C GLU A 95 -6.47 -0.67 -11.22
N GLN A 96 -6.51 -1.77 -10.45
CA GLN A 96 -6.26 -3.10 -10.99
C GLN A 96 -6.79 -4.22 -10.09
N CYS A 97 -7.11 -5.36 -10.70
CA CYS A 97 -7.46 -6.60 -10.00
C CYS A 97 -6.42 -7.69 -10.25
N VAL A 98 -6.08 -8.42 -9.20
CA VAL A 98 -5.12 -9.54 -9.24
C VAL A 98 -5.87 -10.85 -8.95
N PRO A 99 -5.79 -11.87 -9.81
CA PRO A 99 -6.39 -13.17 -9.54
C PRO A 99 -5.69 -13.86 -8.36
N LEU A 100 -6.47 -14.52 -7.50
CA LEU A 100 -5.98 -15.25 -6.35
C LEU A 100 -6.08 -16.76 -6.62
N THR A 101 -4.94 -17.44 -6.62
CA THR A 101 -4.87 -18.88 -6.95
C THR A 101 -5.07 -19.80 -5.75
N ALA A 102 -5.13 -19.24 -4.54
CA ALA A 102 -5.28 -19.99 -3.30
C ALA A 102 -6.08 -19.20 -2.26
N MET A 103 -6.69 -19.94 -1.33
CA MET A 103 -7.42 -19.42 -0.17
C MET A 103 -6.55 -18.55 0.76
N ARG A 104 -5.23 -18.72 0.74
CA ARG A 104 -4.25 -17.90 1.46
C ARG A 104 -3.05 -17.66 0.56
N GLY A 105 -2.46 -16.47 0.63
CA GLY A 105 -1.24 -16.17 -0.10
C GLY A 105 -0.77 -14.73 0.10
N SER A 106 0.14 -14.30 -0.77
CA SER A 106 0.62 -12.92 -0.83
C SER A 106 0.93 -12.48 -2.25
N THR A 107 0.86 -11.17 -2.51
CA THR A 107 1.17 -10.58 -3.81
C THR A 107 1.87 -9.24 -3.66
N THR A 108 2.79 -8.96 -4.58
CA THR A 108 3.41 -7.65 -4.79
C THR A 108 2.92 -7.00 -6.08
N ALA A 109 1.95 -7.60 -6.79
CA ALA A 109 1.46 -7.06 -8.05
C ALA A 109 0.86 -5.66 -7.90
N LEU A 110 0.34 -5.33 -6.71
CA LEU A 110 -0.22 -4.02 -6.34
C LEU A 110 0.83 -3.05 -5.78
N ALA A 111 2.12 -3.40 -5.80
CA ALA A 111 3.17 -2.56 -5.24
C ALA A 111 3.25 -1.20 -5.95
N GLY A 112 3.54 -0.14 -5.19
CA GLY A 112 3.61 1.23 -5.70
C GLY A 112 2.24 1.92 -5.84
N LYS A 113 1.12 1.21 -5.67
CA LYS A 113 -0.22 1.80 -5.67
C LYS A 113 -0.56 2.42 -4.31
N SER A 114 -1.50 3.35 -4.30
CA SER A 114 -1.94 3.99 -3.07
C SER A 114 -2.50 2.97 -2.07
N VAL A 115 -2.11 3.10 -0.81
CA VAL A 115 -2.66 2.27 0.28
C VAL A 115 -4.00 2.83 0.82
N ASN A 116 -4.38 4.06 0.43
CA ASN A 116 -5.61 4.74 0.90
C ASN A 116 -6.89 4.23 0.22
N GLY A 117 -6.75 3.62 -0.97
CA GLY A 117 -7.89 3.13 -1.74
C GLY A 117 -8.52 1.88 -1.10
N PRO A 118 -9.87 1.75 -1.12
CA PRO A 118 -10.49 0.54 -0.62
C PRO A 118 -10.09 -0.64 -1.50
N LEU A 119 -9.58 -1.68 -0.86
CA LEU A 119 -9.40 -2.98 -1.48
C LEU A 119 -10.72 -3.76 -1.40
N TYR A 120 -10.94 -4.65 -2.36
CA TYR A 120 -12.07 -5.56 -2.36
C TYR A 120 -11.61 -6.97 -2.67
N LEU A 121 -12.12 -7.94 -1.92
CA LEU A 121 -12.10 -9.34 -2.32
C LEU A 121 -13.34 -9.61 -3.17
N ARG A 122 -13.14 -10.05 -4.41
CA ARG A 122 -14.23 -10.36 -5.34
C ARG A 122 -14.26 -11.85 -5.62
N PHE A 123 -15.47 -12.39 -5.72
CA PHE A 123 -15.68 -13.82 -5.94
C PHE A 123 -16.75 -14.07 -6.99
N ALA A 124 -16.56 -15.08 -7.83
CA ALA A 124 -17.58 -15.60 -8.73
C ALA A 124 -17.59 -17.13 -8.66
N LEU A 125 -18.77 -17.75 -8.74
CA LEU A 125 -18.85 -19.20 -8.84
C LEU A 125 -18.19 -19.68 -10.12
N THR A 126 -17.60 -20.87 -10.08
CA THR A 126 -17.39 -21.63 -11.31
C THR A 126 -18.77 -22.04 -11.88
N PRO A 127 -18.99 -22.01 -13.20
CA PRO A 127 -20.26 -22.44 -13.80
C PRO A 127 -20.70 -23.83 -13.31
N GLY A 128 -22.00 -23.99 -13.03
CA GLY A 128 -22.58 -25.25 -12.56
C GLY A 128 -22.44 -25.52 -11.05
N GLN A 129 -21.78 -24.63 -10.30
CA GLN A 129 -21.70 -24.74 -8.83
C GLN A 129 -22.96 -24.23 -8.13
N ARG A 130 -23.25 -24.77 -6.95
CA ARG A 130 -24.29 -24.23 -6.06
C ARG A 130 -23.79 -22.98 -5.33
N PRO A 131 -24.69 -22.09 -4.85
CA PRO A 131 -24.28 -20.96 -4.03
C PRO A 131 -23.44 -21.38 -2.82
N VAL A 132 -22.35 -20.66 -2.57
CA VAL A 132 -21.44 -20.90 -1.44
C VAL A 132 -21.26 -19.66 -0.58
N ARG A 133 -21.00 -19.88 0.70
CA ARG A 133 -20.55 -18.82 1.60
C ARG A 133 -19.03 -18.84 1.66
N VAL A 134 -18.40 -17.73 1.29
CA VAL A 134 -16.97 -17.49 1.53
C VAL A 134 -16.85 -16.73 2.84
N GLN A 135 -15.97 -17.19 3.73
CA GLN A 135 -15.86 -16.68 5.10
C GLN A 135 -14.41 -16.53 5.56
N GLY A 136 -14.20 -15.92 6.72
CA GLY A 136 -12.86 -15.67 7.26
C GLY A 136 -12.00 -14.78 6.35
N LEU A 137 -12.62 -13.82 5.67
CA LEU A 137 -11.95 -12.89 4.77
C LEU A 137 -11.08 -11.94 5.60
N GLN A 138 -9.77 -11.97 5.36
CA GLN A 138 -8.83 -11.04 5.96
C GLN A 138 -7.75 -10.65 4.96
N VAL A 139 -7.33 -9.40 5.05
CA VAL A 139 -6.19 -8.84 4.33
C VAL A 139 -5.22 -8.20 5.31
N ILE A 140 -3.93 -8.36 5.04
CA ILE A 140 -2.82 -7.65 5.70
C ILE A 140 -2.06 -6.90 4.61
N VAL A 141 -1.90 -5.59 4.77
CA VAL A 141 -1.22 -4.73 3.82
C VAL A 141 0.02 -4.17 4.46
N ASN A 142 1.17 -4.52 3.90
CA ASN A 142 2.45 -3.87 4.19
C ASN A 142 2.61 -2.71 3.22
N TYR A 143 3.05 -1.58 3.75
CA TYR A 143 3.20 -0.34 3.01
C TYR A 143 4.49 0.35 3.41
N GLN A 144 4.99 1.20 2.52
CA GLN A 144 6.15 2.04 2.73
C GLN A 144 5.90 3.45 2.24
#